data_AF-A0A0W1SPS3-F1
#
_entry.id   AF-A0A0W1SPS3-F1
#
_cell.length_a   1.000
_cell.length_b   1.000
_cell.length_c   1.000
_cell.angle_alpha   90.00
_cell.angle_beta   90.00
_cell.angle_gamma   90.00
#
_symmetry.space_group_name_H-M   'P 1'
#
loop_
_entity.id
_entity.type
_entity.pdbx_description
1 polymer ?
#
loop_
_entity_poly.entity_id
_entity_poly.type
_entity_poly.pdbx_seq_one_letter_code
_entity_poly.pdbx_strand_id
1 'polypeptide(L)'
;MSQVSIQQHFSNRGWWKILFLVPLLLLLHQVLFVLNNFVVFDYSVGLSGYIITLQEWLIIANVAVSFYSPVVIYHDRKFLAEHTDWTPNILYVISFIPLVNVLTVSAYLVQRRRAIEQVST
;
A
#
# COMPACT_ATOMS: atom_id res chain seq x y z
N MET A 1 -23.85 -10.78 16.11
CA MET A 1 -23.49 -9.41 15.67
C MET A 1 -23.97 -9.27 14.23
N SER A 2 -24.83 -8.29 13.89
CA SER A 2 -25.41 -8.20 12.54
C SER A 2 -24.32 -7.83 11.52
N GLN A 3 -24.35 -8.41 10.32
CA GLN A 3 -23.32 -8.22 9.27
C GLN A 3 -23.08 -6.73 8.92
N VAL A 4 -24.11 -5.89 9.06
CA VAL A 4 -24.03 -4.43 8.88
C VAL A 4 -23.04 -3.78 9.86
N SER A 5 -22.99 -4.24 11.12
CA SER A 5 -22.07 -3.69 12.13
C SER A 5 -20.60 -3.98 11.79
N ILE A 6 -20.31 -5.11 11.14
CA ILE A 6 -18.95 -5.52 10.78
C ILE A 6 -18.42 -4.64 9.64
N GLN A 7 -19.20 -4.46 8.56
CA GLN A 7 -18.83 -3.56 7.45
C GLN A 7 -18.66 -2.11 7.92
N GLN A 8 -19.57 -1.62 8.76
CA GLN A 8 -19.52 -0.26 9.25
C GLN A 8 -18.27 -0.05 10.13
N HIS A 9 -17.88 -1.04 10.93
CA HIS A 9 -16.63 -1.01 11.71
C HIS A 9 -15.36 -1.08 10.83
N PHE A 10 -15.37 -1.90 9.77
CA PHE A 10 -14.29 -1.98 8.78
C PHE A 10 -14.06 -0.67 8.04
N SER A 11 -15.15 0.04 7.72
CA SER A 11 -15.11 1.37 7.10
C SER A 11 -14.61 2.44 8.07
N ASN A 12 -15.12 2.44 9.30
CA ASN A 12 -14.83 3.48 10.29
C ASN A 12 -13.40 3.44 10.81
N ARG A 13 -12.79 2.26 10.90
CA ARG A 13 -11.47 2.14 11.53
C ARG A 13 -10.31 2.62 10.64
N GLY A 14 -10.42 2.62 9.32
CA GLY A 14 -9.55 3.39 8.39
C GLY A 14 -8.02 3.17 8.40
N TRP A 15 -7.42 2.56 9.43
CA TRP A 15 -5.97 2.43 9.63
C TRP A 15 -5.31 1.58 8.55
N TRP A 16 -6.01 0.57 8.03
CA TRP A 16 -5.55 -0.25 6.90
C TRP A 16 -5.41 0.56 5.60
N LYS A 17 -6.04 1.74 5.48
CA LYS A 17 -5.92 2.60 4.29
C LYS A 17 -4.50 3.09 4.05
N ILE A 18 -3.65 3.09 5.09
CA ILE A 18 -2.23 3.44 4.95
C ILE A 18 -1.50 2.49 3.99
N LEU A 19 -2.01 1.26 3.81
CA LEU A 19 -1.47 0.31 2.84
C LEU A 19 -1.59 0.80 1.39
N PHE A 20 -2.55 1.68 1.07
CA PHE A 20 -2.63 2.30 -0.27
C PHE A 20 -1.48 3.27 -0.54
N LEU A 21 -0.84 3.81 0.48
CA LEU A 21 0.29 4.72 0.30
C LEU A 21 1.50 4.00 -0.33
N VAL A 22 1.67 2.71 -0.08
CA VAL A 22 2.79 1.92 -0.65
C VAL A 22 2.77 1.93 -2.18
N PRO A 23 1.70 1.48 -2.87
CA PRO A 23 1.64 1.57 -4.33
C PRO A 23 1.52 3.01 -4.83
N LEU A 24 0.84 3.91 -4.10
CA LEU A 24 0.65 5.29 -4.53
C LEU A 24 1.97 6.07 -4.59
N LEU A 25 2.79 5.98 -3.55
CA LEU A 25 4.10 6.64 -3.49
C LEU A 25 5.03 6.10 -4.57
N LEU A 26 4.96 4.79 -4.86
CA LEU A 26 5.74 4.21 -5.96
C LEU A 26 5.29 4.75 -7.32
N LEU A 27 3.98 4.79 -7.58
CA LEU A 27 3.44 5.35 -8.81
C LEU A 27 3.83 6.82 -8.98
N LEU A 28 3.74 7.61 -7.91
CA LEU A 28 4.15 9.01 -7.94
C LEU A 28 5.65 9.16 -8.25
N HIS A 29 6.48 8.31 -7.65
CA HIS A 29 7.91 8.26 -7.98
C HIS A 29 8.14 7.93 -9.47
N GLN A 30 7.44 6.93 -10.03
CA GLN A 30 7.55 6.58 -11.46
C GLN A 30 7.09 7.72 -12.39
N VAL A 31 6.01 8.42 -12.05
CA VAL A 31 5.56 9.60 -12.80
C VAL A 31 6.63 10.68 -12.82
N LEU A 32 7.22 10.99 -11.66
CA LEU A 32 8.31 11.97 -11.59
C LEU A 32 9.56 11.49 -12.34
N PHE A 33 9.87 10.18 -12.30
CA PHE A 33 11.00 9.62 -13.04
C PHE A 33 10.84 9.85 -14.54
N VAL A 34 9.67 9.51 -15.09
CA VAL A 34 9.35 9.73 -16.51
C VAL A 34 9.41 11.22 -16.85
N LEU A 35 8.78 12.09 -16.05
CA LEU A 35 8.81 13.54 -16.23
C LEU A 35 10.24 14.10 -16.21
N ASN A 36 11.09 13.66 -15.27
CA ASN A 36 12.47 14.12 -15.19
C ASN A 36 13.26 13.77 -16.45
N ASN A 37 13.09 12.55 -16.97
CA ASN A 37 13.74 12.14 -18.20
C ASN A 37 13.33 13.05 -19.37
N PHE A 38 12.04 13.37 -19.52
CA PHE A 38 11.57 14.33 -20.53
C PHE A 38 12.14 15.76 -20.33
N VAL A 39 12.24 16.24 -19.10
CA VAL A 39 12.79 17.59 -18.79
C VAL A 39 14.30 17.67 -19.06
N VAL A 40 15.05 16.60 -18.77
CA VAL A 40 16.48 16.53 -19.07
C VAL A 40 16.73 16.64 -20.57
N PHE A 41 15.85 16.07 -21.41
CA PHE A 41 15.91 16.27 -22.86
C PHE A 41 15.68 17.73 -23.30
N ASP A 42 14.97 18.53 -22.50
CA ASP A 42 14.62 19.93 -22.77
C ASP A 42 15.53 20.97 -22.05
N TYR A 43 16.71 20.55 -21.57
CA TYR A 43 17.83 21.40 -21.09
C TYR A 43 17.66 22.14 -19.74
N SER A 44 16.56 21.97 -18.99
CA SER A 44 16.36 22.67 -17.71
C SER A 44 17.02 21.95 -16.52
N VAL A 45 18.33 22.16 -16.33
CA VAL A 45 19.13 21.54 -15.26
C VAL A 45 18.61 21.87 -13.85
N GLY A 46 18.12 23.10 -13.64
CA GLY A 46 17.56 23.52 -12.35
C GLY A 46 16.27 22.79 -11.99
N LEU A 47 15.32 22.69 -12.93
CA LEU A 47 14.05 21.99 -12.72
C LEU A 47 14.28 20.49 -12.50
N SER A 48 15.22 19.90 -13.25
CA SER A 48 15.61 18.50 -13.07
C SER A 48 16.15 18.22 -11.67
N GLY A 49 17.01 19.09 -11.13
CA GLY A 49 17.53 18.96 -9.76
C GLY A 49 16.43 18.94 -8.68
N TYR A 50 15.42 19.81 -8.82
CA TYR A 50 14.26 19.79 -7.92
C TYR A 50 13.45 18.50 -8.03
N ILE A 51 13.22 18.00 -9.26
CA ILE A 51 12.47 16.75 -9.46
C ILE A 51 13.22 15.55 -8.87
N ILE A 52 14.54 15.49 -9.04
CA ILE A 52 15.38 14.43 -8.43
C ILE A 52 15.26 14.46 -6.90
N THR A 53 15.35 15.65 -6.29
CA THR A 53 15.21 15.79 -4.83
C THR A 53 13.85 15.29 -4.35
N LEU A 54 12.77 15.62 -5.06
CA LEU A 54 11.43 15.13 -4.74
C LEU A 54 11.32 13.60 -4.91
N GLN A 55 11.95 13.02 -5.93
CA GLN A 55 11.97 11.57 -6.13
C GLN A 55 12.66 10.83 -4.97
N GLU A 56 13.76 11.36 -4.44
CA GLU A 56 14.47 10.79 -3.28
C GLU A 56 13.59 10.79 -2.04
N TRP A 57 12.94 11.92 -1.73
CA TRP A 57 12.01 12.01 -0.60
C TRP A 57 10.84 11.03 -0.73
N LEU A 58 10.31 10.83 -1.94
CA LEU A 58 9.26 9.85 -2.19
C LEU A 58 9.74 8.41 -1.98
N ILE A 59 10.96 8.07 -2.38
CA ILE A 59 11.54 6.75 -2.09
C ILE A 59 11.66 6.56 -0.58
N ILE A 60 12.21 7.54 0.14
CA ILE A 60 12.36 7.47 1.61
C ILE A 60 11.00 7.27 2.28
N ALA A 61 9.99 8.05 1.88
CA ALA A 61 8.62 7.89 2.37
C ALA A 61 8.04 6.51 2.03
N ASN A 62 8.27 6.01 0.82
CA ASN A 62 7.81 4.70 0.39
C ASN A 62 8.43 3.58 1.24
N VAL A 63 9.73 3.67 1.50
CA VAL A 63 10.46 2.73 2.36
C VAL A 63 9.94 2.78 3.79
N ALA A 64 9.73 3.97 4.36
CA ALA A 64 9.20 4.12 5.71
C ALA A 64 7.80 3.49 5.86
N VAL A 65 6.88 3.77 4.92
CA VAL A 65 5.54 3.15 4.92
C VAL A 65 5.63 1.64 4.67
N SER A 66 6.56 1.21 3.83
CA SER A 66 6.83 -0.21 3.55
C SER A 66 7.29 -0.96 4.80
N PHE A 67 8.09 -0.36 5.69
CA PHE A 67 8.44 -0.97 6.97
C PHE A 67 7.26 -1.05 7.94
N TYR A 68 6.30 -0.15 7.82
CA TYR A 68 5.09 -0.16 8.62
C TYR A 68 4.01 -1.13 8.10
N SER A 69 4.06 -1.50 6.81
CA SER A 69 3.06 -2.35 6.17
C SER A 69 2.88 -3.73 6.81
N PRO A 70 3.92 -4.47 7.27
CA PRO A 70 3.75 -5.80 7.87
C PRO A 70 2.98 -5.74 9.19
N VAL A 71 3.19 -4.68 9.99
CA VAL A 71 2.47 -4.46 11.25
C VAL A 71 0.99 -4.23 10.98
N VAL A 72 0.67 -3.39 10.00
CA VAL A 72 -0.71 -3.11 9.59
C VAL A 72 -1.38 -4.36 9.03
N ILE A 73 -0.70 -5.11 8.16
CA ILE A 73 -1.20 -6.37 7.61
C ILE A 73 -1.44 -7.40 8.73
N TYR A 74 -0.54 -7.49 9.71
CA TYR A 74 -0.69 -8.41 10.84
C TYR A 74 -1.97 -8.13 11.64
N HIS A 75 -2.16 -6.87 12.04
CA HIS A 75 -3.35 -6.50 12.80
C HIS A 75 -4.63 -6.64 11.96
N ASP A 76 -4.60 -6.28 10.67
CA ASP A 76 -5.80 -6.31 9.80
C ASP A 76 -6.19 -7.76 9.51
N ARG A 77 -5.20 -8.63 9.29
CA ARG A 77 -5.40 -10.07 9.24
C ARG A 77 -6.02 -10.61 10.53
N LYS A 78 -5.45 -10.29 11.70
CA LYS A 78 -5.96 -10.83 12.97
C LYS A 78 -7.43 -10.43 13.17
N PHE A 79 -7.74 -9.18 12.87
CA PHE A 79 -9.10 -8.67 12.92
C PHE A 79 -10.02 -9.37 11.90
N LEU A 80 -9.58 -9.57 10.65
CA LEU A 80 -10.34 -10.29 9.63
C LEU A 80 -10.54 -11.76 10.00
N ALA A 81 -9.55 -12.44 10.54
CA ALA A 81 -9.66 -13.85 10.96
C ALA A 81 -10.63 -14.05 12.13
N GLU A 82 -10.81 -13.04 12.99
CA GLU A 82 -11.81 -13.06 14.06
C GLU A 82 -13.25 -12.87 13.54
N HIS A 83 -13.43 -12.38 12.31
CA HIS A 83 -14.73 -12.00 11.74
C HIS A 83 -15.05 -12.69 10.39
N THR A 84 -14.10 -13.44 9.83
CA THR A 84 -14.17 -14.12 8.54
C THR A 84 -13.34 -15.42 8.63
N ASP A 85 -13.68 -16.46 7.86
CA ASP A 85 -12.89 -17.71 7.80
C ASP A 85 -11.58 -17.57 6.99
N TRP A 86 -11.20 -16.35 6.61
CA TRP A 86 -10.06 -16.09 5.75
C TRP A 86 -8.73 -16.04 6.53
N THR A 87 -7.78 -16.90 6.15
CA THR A 87 -6.44 -16.98 6.75
C THR A 87 -5.31 -16.75 5.72
N PRO A 88 -4.92 -15.49 5.46
CA PRO A 88 -3.84 -15.18 4.51
C PRO A 88 -2.47 -15.38 5.17
N ASN A 89 -1.97 -16.61 5.16
CA ASN A 89 -0.72 -16.93 5.86
C ASN A 89 0.54 -16.51 5.07
N ILE A 90 0.49 -16.53 3.74
CA ILE A 90 1.68 -16.38 2.89
C ILE A 90 2.01 -14.90 2.59
N LEU A 91 0.99 -14.07 2.33
CA LEU A 91 1.20 -12.65 2.00
C LEU A 91 1.84 -11.85 3.13
N TYR A 92 1.60 -12.24 4.39
CA TYR A 92 2.24 -11.61 5.55
C TYR A 92 3.75 -11.86 5.59
N VAL A 93 4.20 -13.06 5.24
CA VAL A 93 5.62 -13.42 5.27
C VAL A 93 6.38 -12.69 4.16
N ILE A 94 5.75 -12.55 2.99
CA ILE A 94 6.36 -11.92 1.82
C ILE A 94 6.44 -10.39 1.98
N SER A 95 5.53 -9.76 2.72
CA SER A 95 5.53 -8.29 2.88
C SER A 95 6.73 -7.74 3.65
N PHE A 96 7.48 -8.60 4.36
CA PHE A 96 8.76 -8.23 4.99
C PHE A 96 9.90 -8.02 3.99
N ILE A 97 9.74 -8.44 2.74
CA ILE A 97 10.76 -8.26 1.70
C ILE A 97 10.44 -6.95 0.96
N PRO A 98 11.24 -5.87 1.13
CA PRO A 98 10.91 -4.54 0.62
C PRO A 98 10.70 -4.50 -0.90
N LEU A 99 11.48 -5.28 -1.65
CA LEU A 99 11.43 -5.35 -3.11
C LEU A 99 10.11 -5.91 -3.66
N VAL A 100 9.44 -6.79 -2.90
CA VAL A 100 8.15 -7.37 -3.30
C VAL A 100 6.99 -6.79 -2.48
N ASN A 101 7.26 -5.85 -1.57
CA ASN A 101 6.28 -5.31 -0.66
C ASN A 101 5.13 -4.63 -1.41
N VAL A 102 5.41 -3.87 -2.47
CA VAL A 102 4.37 -3.22 -3.27
C VAL A 102 3.43 -4.25 -3.91
N LEU A 103 3.97 -5.31 -4.52
CA LEU A 103 3.17 -6.39 -5.11
C LEU A 103 2.36 -7.12 -4.05
N THR A 104 2.98 -7.36 -2.89
CA THR A 104 2.37 -8.11 -1.78
C THR A 104 1.25 -7.34 -1.11
N VAL A 105 1.46 -6.04 -0.86
CA VAL A 105 0.44 -5.12 -0.33
C VAL A 105 -0.71 -4.96 -1.31
N SER A 106 -0.42 -4.85 -2.60
CA SER A 106 -1.45 -4.75 -3.64
C SER A 106 -2.28 -6.04 -3.72
N ALA A 107 -1.63 -7.20 -3.72
CA ALA A 107 -2.31 -8.50 -3.68
C ALA A 107 -3.14 -8.68 -2.40
N TYR A 108 -2.61 -8.25 -1.25
CA TYR A 108 -3.33 -8.25 0.03
C TYR A 108 -4.62 -7.43 -0.03
N LEU A 109 -4.57 -6.21 -0.56
CA LEU A 109 -5.74 -5.34 -0.69
C LEU A 109 -6.83 -5.97 -1.57
N VAL A 110 -6.44 -6.66 -2.66
CA VAL A 110 -7.38 -7.37 -3.53
C VAL A 110 -8.01 -8.58 -2.82
N GLN A 111 -7.21 -9.39 -2.13
CA GLN A 111 -7.73 -10.56 -1.41
C GLN A 111 -8.63 -10.15 -0.25
N ARG A 112 -8.25 -9.10 0.49
CA ARG A 112 -9.06 -8.50 1.55
C ARG A 112 -10.43 -8.08 1.04
N ARG A 113 -10.49 -7.42 -0.12
CA ARG A 113 -11.76 -7.03 -0.75
C ARG A 113 -12.65 -8.24 -0.99
N ARG A 114 -12.11 -9.32 -1.57
CA ARG A 114 -12.85 -10.56 -1.82
C ARG A 114 -13.36 -11.22 -0.55
N ALA A 115 -12.54 -11.26 0.50
CA ALA A 115 -12.93 -11.82 1.80
C ALA A 115 -14.11 -11.06 2.43
N ILE A 116 -14.12 -9.73 2.33
CA ILE A 116 -15.24 -8.91 2.81
C ILE A 116 -16.50 -9.13 1.97
N GLU A 117 -16.39 -9.23 0.64
CA GLU A 117 -17.52 -9.49 -0.26
C GLU A 117 -18.19 -10.85 0.03
N GLN A 118 -17.40 -11.88 0.33
CA GLN A 118 -17.92 -13.22 0.69
C GLN A 118 -18.73 -13.23 1.98
N VAL A 119 -18.42 -12.37 2.95
CA VAL A 119 -19.19 -12.26 4.21
C VAL A 119 -20.45 -11.41 4.04
N SER A 120 -20.55 -10.61 2.98
CA SER A 120 -21.73 -9.76 2.71
C SER A 120 -22.81 -10.42 1.85
N THR A 121 -22.61 -11.66 1.43
CA THR A 121 -23.57 -12.45 0.61
C THR A 121 -24.22 -13.52 1.47
#